data_AF-A0A7R9ZXF5-F1
#
_entry.id   AF-A0A7R9ZXF5-F1
#
_cell.length_a   1.000
_cell.length_b   1.000
_cell.length_c   1.000
_cell.angle_alpha   90.00
_cell.angle_beta   90.00
_cell.angle_gamma   90.00
#
_symmetry.space_group_name_H-M   'P 1'
#
loop_
_entity.id
_entity.type
_entity.pdbx_description
1 polymer ?
#
loop_
_entity_poly.entity_id
_entity_poly.type
_entity_poly.pdbx_seq_one_letter_code
_entity_poly.pdbx_strand_id
1 'polypeptide(L)'
;KRECAAIRLPLNRVAGQDDEELRHQMLVNKQCFNEFTKVFGACFFHEWYEGAGLRLIATGIRMRVIQKILRKILAWEALPLAKLRQELPELTGVAGDASSHGEELERLRLLYQLALHERIAAMSRTELMYWGTLSGLPLRGSIDGPALQKLLRLVLSWRAMPGWALEAELKQQDLPIDDTIDEVEGRLRIPWRLPSGARAYSNGDRMAVWEANGFEASKIADFDTVRQVVEDYCELERMNDEQLSQAYAAEGLPEQRGMGRTDHLVALKDWLVSHELPLNELRNEYLRSNPHAAGSVGELHRDELALRLAKVRLGLAPGPTRREKAGQGLVHMGHICDSCGRYPLPGPRFTCGVCREFDLCKYCFPRLRGKCMRRENICKPSHRFCFRRIYTSEGVFSACVTCHVYGRDPASGDGNHCCEVCRDNPGQHTLFCRRRNSREDVVAA
;
A
#
# COMPACT_ATOMS: atom_id res chain seq x y z
N LYS A 1 -27.27 -11.63 -21.44
CA LYS A 1 -26.40 -12.34 -22.43
C LYS A 1 -27.17 -12.88 -23.63
N ARG A 2 -28.17 -13.77 -23.50
CA ARG A 2 -28.97 -14.27 -24.64
C ARG A 2 -29.88 -13.19 -25.29
N GLU A 3 -30.49 -12.31 -24.50
CA GLU A 3 -31.27 -11.18 -25.04
C GLU A 3 -30.40 -10.09 -25.67
N CYS A 4 -29.19 -9.86 -25.17
CA CYS A 4 -28.22 -8.93 -25.79
C CYS A 4 -27.75 -9.41 -27.18
N ALA A 5 -27.75 -10.72 -27.43
CA ALA A 5 -27.42 -11.26 -28.75
C ALA A 5 -28.53 -11.00 -29.79
N ALA A 6 -29.78 -10.82 -29.35
CA ALA A 6 -30.90 -10.43 -30.18
C ALA A 6 -30.93 -8.91 -30.48
N ILE A 7 -30.27 -8.09 -29.65
CA ILE A 7 -30.04 -6.65 -29.89
C ILE A 7 -28.69 -6.43 -30.60
N ARG A 8 -28.29 -7.33 -31.50
CA ARG A 8 -27.30 -6.97 -32.53
C ARG A 8 -28.01 -6.10 -33.56
N LEU A 9 -28.09 -4.79 -33.28
CA LEU A 9 -28.41 -3.81 -34.29
C LEU A 9 -27.38 -3.95 -35.41
N PRO A 10 -27.78 -3.98 -36.69
CA PRO A 10 -26.82 -3.91 -37.78
C PRO A 10 -26.14 -2.54 -37.72
N LEU A 11 -24.92 -2.50 -37.20
CA LEU A 11 -24.09 -1.29 -37.10
C LEU A 11 -23.44 -0.90 -38.43
N ASN A 12 -23.72 -1.64 -39.51
CA ASN A 12 -23.19 -1.36 -40.84
C ASN A 12 -24.15 -0.46 -41.62
N ARG A 13 -23.63 0.68 -42.06
CA ARG A 13 -24.27 1.50 -43.10
C ARG A 13 -24.34 0.68 -44.38
N VAL A 14 -25.54 0.41 -44.88
CA VAL A 14 -25.69 -0.16 -46.23
C VAL A 14 -25.46 0.98 -47.22
N ALA A 15 -24.59 0.76 -48.20
CA ALA A 15 -24.36 1.74 -49.25
C ALA A 15 -25.69 2.06 -49.95
N GLY A 16 -26.16 3.31 -49.86
CA GLY A 16 -27.44 3.76 -50.42
C GLY A 16 -28.51 4.22 -49.41
N GLN A 17 -28.25 4.14 -48.10
CA GLN A 17 -29.20 4.64 -47.08
C GLN A 17 -29.43 6.15 -47.19
N ASP A 18 -30.69 6.56 -47.25
CA ASP A 18 -31.10 7.96 -47.32
C ASP A 18 -31.17 8.64 -45.94
N ASP A 19 -31.32 9.97 -45.95
CA ASP A 19 -31.35 10.80 -44.73
C ASP A 19 -32.58 10.52 -43.83
N GLU A 20 -33.66 9.94 -44.38
CA GLU A 20 -34.86 9.60 -43.62
C GLU A 20 -34.69 8.28 -42.86
N GLU A 21 -34.00 7.32 -43.47
CA GLU A 21 -33.65 6.05 -42.86
C GLU A 21 -32.58 6.22 -41.77
N LEU A 22 -31.62 7.14 -41.95
CA LEU A 22 -30.68 7.53 -40.88
C LEU A 22 -31.41 8.18 -39.70
N ARG A 23 -32.41 9.04 -39.93
CA ARG A 23 -33.25 9.62 -38.87
C ARG A 23 -34.04 8.55 -38.14
N HIS A 24 -34.59 7.57 -38.85
CA HIS A 24 -35.31 6.45 -38.25
C HIS A 24 -34.38 5.61 -37.36
N GLN A 25 -33.17 5.29 -37.83
CA GLN A 25 -32.16 4.58 -37.04
C GLN A 25 -31.76 5.35 -35.77
N MET A 26 -31.60 6.67 -35.86
CA MET A 26 -31.33 7.52 -34.69
C MET A 26 -32.48 7.51 -33.67
N LEU A 27 -33.73 7.49 -34.14
CA LEU A 27 -34.92 7.39 -33.29
C LEU A 27 -34.98 6.03 -32.58
N VAL A 28 -34.69 4.94 -33.29
CA VAL A 28 -34.61 3.58 -32.72
C VAL A 28 -33.50 3.50 -31.69
N ASN A 29 -32.29 3.98 -31.99
CA ASN A 29 -31.17 4.00 -31.04
C ASN A 29 -31.48 4.84 -29.78
N LYS A 30 -32.13 5.99 -29.94
CA LYS A 30 -32.60 6.83 -28.83
C LYS A 30 -33.65 6.13 -27.98
N GLN A 31 -34.57 5.38 -28.60
CA GLN A 31 -35.61 4.64 -27.90
C GLN A 31 -35.02 3.43 -27.17
N CYS A 32 -34.12 2.67 -27.79
CA CYS A 32 -33.35 1.61 -27.15
C CYS A 32 -32.52 2.13 -25.97
N PHE A 33 -31.87 3.29 -26.10
CA PHE A 33 -31.13 3.93 -25.01
C PHE A 33 -32.05 4.30 -23.83
N ASN A 34 -33.23 4.86 -24.10
CA ASN A 34 -34.21 5.22 -23.08
C ASN A 34 -34.79 3.98 -22.38
N GLU A 35 -35.06 2.90 -23.10
CA GLU A 35 -35.55 1.65 -22.50
C GLU A 35 -34.43 0.92 -21.74
N PHE A 36 -33.20 0.90 -22.26
CA PHE A 36 -32.05 0.32 -21.57
C PHE A 36 -31.74 1.02 -20.24
N THR A 37 -31.80 2.35 -20.23
CA THR A 37 -31.60 3.16 -19.00
C THR A 37 -32.75 3.02 -18.00
N LYS A 38 -33.98 2.72 -18.44
CA LYS A 38 -35.11 2.39 -17.56
C LYS A 38 -35.00 1.00 -16.94
N VAL A 39 -34.51 0.01 -17.70
CA VAL A 39 -34.55 -1.40 -17.30
C VAL A 39 -33.35 -1.82 -16.45
N PHE A 40 -32.12 -1.39 -16.77
CA PHE A 40 -30.91 -1.96 -16.16
C PHE A 40 -30.25 -1.11 -15.08
N GLY A 41 -30.75 0.12 -14.85
CA GLY A 41 -30.18 1.04 -13.88
C GLY A 41 -28.73 1.47 -14.18
N ALA A 42 -28.19 2.37 -13.36
CA ALA A 42 -26.90 3.04 -13.62
C ALA A 42 -25.66 2.12 -13.54
N CYS A 43 -25.75 0.96 -12.87
CA CYS A 43 -24.60 0.11 -12.56
C CYS A 43 -24.10 -0.71 -13.76
N PHE A 44 -25.01 -1.25 -14.59
CA PHE A 44 -24.63 -2.08 -15.74
C PHE A 44 -24.02 -1.27 -16.91
N PHE A 45 -24.32 0.03 -16.93
CA PHE A 45 -23.80 0.96 -17.93
C PHE A 45 -22.30 1.26 -17.74
N HIS A 46 -21.79 1.12 -16.50
CA HIS A 46 -20.39 1.31 -16.16
C HIS A 46 -19.47 0.25 -16.78
N GLU A 47 -19.85 -1.03 -16.72
CA GLU A 47 -19.06 -2.15 -17.26
C GLU A 47 -18.90 -2.10 -18.79
N TRP A 48 -19.97 -1.73 -19.52
CA TRP A 48 -19.91 -1.58 -20.98
C TRP A 48 -18.93 -0.45 -21.39
N TYR A 49 -18.85 0.60 -20.58
CA TYR A 49 -17.99 1.77 -20.82
C TYR A 49 -16.52 1.55 -20.40
N GLU A 50 -16.28 0.78 -19.34
CA GLU A 50 -14.94 0.32 -18.96
C GLU A 50 -14.30 -0.53 -20.07
N GLY A 51 -15.09 -1.34 -20.76
CA GLY A 51 -14.65 -2.09 -21.95
C GLY A 51 -14.24 -1.22 -23.15
N ALA A 52 -14.73 0.03 -23.23
CA ALA A 52 -14.41 0.98 -24.29
C ALA A 52 -13.20 1.89 -23.98
N GLY A 53 -12.45 1.61 -22.90
CA GLY A 53 -11.24 2.38 -22.52
C GLY A 53 -11.54 3.76 -21.92
N LEU A 54 -12.81 4.08 -21.66
CA LEU A 54 -13.25 5.31 -21.03
C LEU A 54 -13.54 5.05 -19.55
N ARG A 55 -12.49 4.87 -18.73
CA ARG A 55 -12.65 4.89 -17.26
C ARG A 55 -13.15 6.28 -16.85
N LEU A 56 -14.45 6.38 -16.64
CA LEU A 56 -15.04 7.40 -15.79
C LEU A 56 -14.66 7.02 -14.35
N ILE A 57 -13.38 7.24 -13.99
CA ILE A 57 -12.99 7.34 -12.57
C ILE A 57 -14.05 8.23 -11.92
N ALA A 58 -14.54 7.83 -10.75
CA ALA A 58 -15.59 8.43 -9.92
C ALA A 58 -15.36 9.93 -9.61
N THR A 59 -15.27 10.75 -10.64
CA THR A 59 -15.26 12.20 -10.62
C THR A 59 -16.70 12.61 -10.40
N GLY A 60 -16.94 13.55 -9.49
CA GLY A 60 -18.26 14.05 -9.05
C GLY A 60 -19.14 14.69 -10.15
N ILE A 61 -18.95 14.29 -11.40
CA ILE A 61 -19.78 14.58 -12.56
C ILE A 61 -21.18 14.04 -12.29
N ARG A 62 -22.13 14.98 -12.20
CA ARG A 62 -23.54 14.66 -12.00
C ARG A 62 -24.04 13.78 -13.14
N MET A 63 -24.85 12.76 -12.82
CA MET A 63 -25.44 11.82 -13.79
C MET A 63 -26.10 12.51 -15.01
N ARG A 64 -26.73 13.68 -14.82
CA ARG A 64 -27.33 14.46 -15.92
C ARG A 64 -26.30 14.90 -16.97
N VAL A 65 -25.07 15.21 -16.55
CA VAL A 65 -23.97 15.56 -17.44
C VAL A 65 -23.53 14.33 -18.24
N ILE A 66 -23.39 13.17 -17.56
CA ILE A 66 -23.05 11.91 -18.22
C ILE A 66 -24.10 11.58 -19.29
N GLN A 67 -25.39 11.64 -18.95
CA GLN A 67 -26.48 11.44 -19.91
C GLN A 67 -26.43 12.41 -21.10
N LYS A 68 -26.02 13.66 -20.88
CA LYS A 68 -25.85 14.65 -21.95
C LYS A 68 -24.69 14.28 -22.89
N ILE A 69 -23.55 13.87 -22.32
CA ILE A 69 -22.38 13.42 -23.08
C ILE A 69 -22.73 12.18 -23.92
N LEU A 70 -23.44 11.22 -23.33
CA LEU A 70 -23.86 9.99 -24.03
C LEU A 70 -24.79 10.26 -25.20
N ARG A 71 -25.76 11.17 -25.04
CA ARG A 71 -26.63 11.57 -26.16
C ARG A 71 -25.83 12.20 -27.30
N LYS A 72 -24.76 12.96 -27.00
CA LYS A 72 -23.86 13.50 -28.01
C LYS A 72 -23.06 12.40 -28.71
N ILE A 73 -22.52 11.44 -27.97
CA ILE A 73 -21.77 10.30 -28.53
C ILE A 73 -22.64 9.49 -29.48
N LEU A 74 -23.87 9.14 -29.09
CA LEU A 74 -24.80 8.43 -29.97
C LEU A 74 -25.16 9.25 -31.22
N ALA A 75 -25.29 10.57 -31.09
CA ALA A 75 -25.52 11.44 -32.23
C ALA A 75 -24.30 11.48 -33.18
N TRP A 76 -23.09 11.56 -32.62
CA TRP A 76 -21.84 11.55 -33.36
C TRP A 76 -21.56 10.20 -34.04
N GLU A 77 -21.88 9.08 -33.40
CA GLU A 77 -21.74 7.75 -33.99
C GLU A 77 -22.58 7.59 -35.27
N ALA A 78 -23.73 8.26 -35.35
CA ALA A 78 -24.56 8.31 -36.55
C ALA A 78 -24.00 9.24 -37.65
N LEU A 79 -23.02 10.10 -37.37
CA LEU A 79 -22.45 11.01 -38.36
C LEU A 79 -21.48 10.27 -39.31
N PRO A 80 -21.43 10.64 -40.60
CA PRO A 80 -20.33 10.26 -41.49
C PRO A 80 -18.98 10.76 -40.95
N LEU A 81 -17.90 10.02 -41.24
CA LEU A 81 -16.54 10.35 -40.76
C LEU A 81 -16.11 11.78 -41.14
N ALA A 82 -16.48 12.24 -42.35
CA ALA A 82 -16.21 13.61 -42.79
C ALA A 82 -16.88 14.68 -41.89
N LYS A 83 -18.10 14.43 -41.39
CA LYS A 83 -18.79 15.33 -40.45
C LYS A 83 -18.21 15.22 -39.04
N LEU A 84 -17.81 14.03 -38.61
CA LEU A 84 -17.08 13.84 -37.34
C LEU A 84 -15.78 14.63 -37.31
N ARG A 85 -15.03 14.65 -38.41
CA ARG A 85 -13.83 15.49 -38.55
C ARG A 85 -14.17 16.97 -38.40
N GLN A 86 -15.28 17.45 -38.99
CA GLN A 86 -15.70 18.85 -38.87
C GLN A 86 -16.09 19.27 -37.44
N GLU A 87 -16.57 18.33 -36.61
CA GLU A 87 -16.88 18.60 -35.19
C GLU A 87 -15.62 18.84 -34.35
N LEU A 88 -14.45 18.43 -34.83
CA LEU A 88 -13.18 18.61 -34.13
C LEU A 88 -12.13 19.27 -35.05
N PRO A 89 -12.34 20.55 -35.44
CA PRO A 89 -11.49 21.24 -36.42
C PRO A 89 -10.02 21.34 -35.98
N GLU A 90 -9.74 21.25 -34.67
CA GLU A 90 -8.38 21.24 -34.10
C GLU A 90 -7.58 19.97 -34.47
N LEU A 91 -8.22 18.88 -34.96
CA LEU A 91 -7.55 17.64 -35.39
C LEU A 91 -7.63 17.37 -36.89
N THR A 92 -8.26 18.24 -37.69
CA THR A 92 -8.54 17.95 -39.11
C THR A 92 -7.34 18.06 -40.05
N GLY A 93 -6.21 18.61 -39.59
CA GLY A 93 -4.99 18.76 -40.40
C GLY A 93 -4.24 17.47 -40.71
N VAL A 94 -4.69 16.31 -40.20
CA VAL A 94 -3.94 15.05 -40.20
C VAL A 94 -4.66 13.94 -40.97
N ALA A 95 -5.27 14.27 -42.11
CA ALA A 95 -5.92 13.27 -42.97
C ALA A 95 -4.85 12.53 -43.80
N GLY A 96 -4.49 11.32 -43.38
CA GLY A 96 -3.79 10.35 -44.24
C GLY A 96 -4.81 9.51 -45.01
N ASP A 97 -4.42 9.01 -46.19
CA ASP A 97 -5.22 8.07 -46.98
C ASP A 97 -5.39 6.74 -46.20
N ALA A 98 -6.50 6.62 -45.47
CA ALA A 98 -6.78 5.47 -44.64
C ALA A 98 -7.47 4.35 -45.44
N SER A 99 -7.01 3.11 -45.25
CA SER A 99 -7.75 1.92 -45.67
C SER A 99 -9.08 1.81 -44.92
N SER A 100 -10.03 0.98 -45.40
CA SER A 100 -11.33 0.80 -44.74
C SER A 100 -11.25 0.39 -43.26
N HIS A 101 -10.22 -0.37 -42.87
CA HIS A 101 -9.95 -0.71 -41.47
C HIS A 101 -9.41 0.49 -40.66
N GLY A 102 -8.70 1.41 -41.33
CA GLY A 102 -8.26 2.67 -40.74
C GLY A 102 -9.42 3.64 -40.45
N GLU A 103 -10.47 3.64 -41.28
CA GLU A 103 -11.62 4.53 -41.08
C GLU A 103 -12.40 4.22 -39.79
N GLU A 104 -12.57 2.94 -39.44
CA GLU A 104 -13.27 2.54 -38.21
C GLU A 104 -12.45 2.89 -36.95
N LEU A 105 -11.14 2.64 -36.98
CA LEU A 105 -10.25 3.00 -35.87
C LEU A 105 -10.18 4.53 -35.71
N GLU A 106 -10.11 5.28 -36.81
CA GLU A 106 -10.14 6.74 -36.80
C GLU A 106 -11.47 7.27 -36.26
N ARG A 107 -12.60 6.66 -36.66
CA ARG A 107 -13.93 6.99 -36.11
C ARG A 107 -13.96 6.80 -34.60
N LEU A 108 -13.52 5.66 -34.07
CA LEU A 108 -13.48 5.40 -32.62
C LEU A 108 -12.60 6.42 -31.89
N ARG A 109 -11.44 6.75 -32.46
CA ARG A 109 -10.53 7.77 -31.94
C ARG A 109 -11.20 9.16 -31.87
N LEU A 110 -11.89 9.58 -32.92
CA LEU A 110 -12.59 10.86 -32.97
C LEU A 110 -13.74 10.92 -31.96
N LEU A 111 -14.54 9.85 -31.84
CA LEU A 111 -15.60 9.75 -30.85
C LEU A 111 -15.04 9.86 -29.42
N TYR A 112 -13.92 9.18 -29.14
CA TYR A 112 -13.24 9.26 -27.86
C TYR A 112 -12.76 10.69 -27.53
N GLN A 113 -12.14 11.37 -28.50
CA GLN A 113 -11.68 12.75 -28.34
C GLN A 113 -12.83 13.73 -28.10
N LEU A 114 -13.89 13.63 -28.90
CA LEU A 114 -15.10 14.44 -28.74
C LEU A 114 -15.76 14.23 -27.36
N ALA A 115 -15.85 12.98 -26.91
CA ALA A 115 -16.36 12.65 -25.58
C ALA A 115 -15.52 13.28 -24.46
N LEU A 116 -14.20 13.25 -24.58
CA LEU A 116 -13.30 13.88 -23.62
C LEU A 116 -13.40 15.42 -23.63
N HIS A 117 -13.54 16.04 -24.80
CA HIS A 117 -13.74 17.49 -24.92
C HIS A 117 -15.01 17.96 -24.19
N GLU A 118 -16.10 17.21 -24.31
CA GLU A 118 -17.34 17.47 -23.57
C GLU A 118 -17.19 17.22 -22.08
N ARG A 119 -16.44 16.18 -21.70
CA ARG A 119 -16.15 15.91 -20.29
C ARG A 119 -15.41 17.09 -19.67
N ILE A 120 -14.33 17.57 -20.29
CA ILE A 120 -13.58 18.75 -19.84
C ILE A 120 -14.51 19.97 -19.79
N ALA A 121 -15.40 20.15 -20.77
CA ALA A 121 -16.37 21.26 -20.77
C ALA A 121 -17.24 21.28 -19.50
N ALA A 122 -17.56 20.09 -18.99
CA ALA A 122 -18.50 19.92 -17.89
C ALA A 122 -17.84 19.74 -16.52
N MET A 123 -16.52 19.60 -16.46
CA MET A 123 -15.77 19.52 -15.21
C MET A 123 -15.82 20.85 -14.46
N SER A 124 -15.97 20.77 -13.14
CA SER A 124 -15.77 21.90 -12.24
C SER A 124 -14.31 22.36 -12.26
N ARG A 125 -14.04 23.58 -11.81
CA ARG A 125 -12.68 24.12 -11.69
C ARG A 125 -11.76 23.19 -10.88
N THR A 126 -12.25 22.63 -9.78
CA THR A 126 -11.47 21.71 -8.94
C THR A 126 -11.11 20.43 -9.67
N GLU A 127 -12.06 19.85 -10.42
CA GLU A 127 -11.82 18.65 -11.24
C GLU A 127 -10.83 18.94 -12.37
N LEU A 128 -10.95 20.09 -13.03
CA LEU A 128 -10.00 20.54 -14.06
C LEU A 128 -8.59 20.71 -13.49
N MET A 129 -8.46 21.31 -12.31
CA MET A 129 -7.16 21.48 -11.63
C MET A 129 -6.54 20.15 -11.26
N TYR A 130 -7.34 19.24 -10.71
CA TYR A 130 -6.90 17.89 -10.38
C TYR A 130 -6.43 17.14 -11.64
N TRP A 131 -7.25 17.13 -12.69
CA TRP A 131 -6.92 16.42 -13.93
C TRP A 131 -5.73 17.02 -14.66
N GLY A 132 -5.57 18.34 -14.64
CA GLY A 132 -4.39 18.99 -15.18
C GLY A 132 -3.14 18.66 -14.39
N THR A 133 -3.20 18.64 -13.06
CA THR A 133 -2.08 18.21 -12.20
C THR A 133 -1.68 16.77 -12.50
N LEU A 134 -2.66 15.87 -12.60
CA LEU A 134 -2.44 14.47 -12.96
C LEU A 134 -1.86 14.32 -14.38
N SER A 135 -2.24 15.21 -15.30
CA SER A 135 -1.70 15.26 -16.65
C SER A 135 -0.31 15.91 -16.75
N GLY A 136 0.28 16.31 -15.61
CA GLY A 136 1.58 16.94 -15.53
C GLY A 136 1.59 18.43 -15.88
N LEU A 137 0.41 19.07 -15.95
CA LEU A 137 0.33 20.50 -16.27
C LEU A 137 0.75 21.36 -15.07
N PRO A 138 1.58 22.39 -15.32
CA PRO A 138 2.09 23.28 -14.29
C PRO A 138 1.04 24.34 -13.90
N LEU A 139 -0.05 23.91 -13.27
CA LEU A 139 -1.14 24.80 -12.89
C LEU A 139 -0.78 25.59 -11.62
N ARG A 140 -0.03 26.70 -11.78
CA ARG A 140 0.17 27.70 -10.72
C ARG A 140 -0.62 28.97 -11.01
N GLY A 141 -1.19 29.54 -9.95
CA GLY A 141 -1.93 30.80 -10.00
C GLY A 141 -3.41 30.65 -10.35
N SER A 142 -4.10 31.78 -10.47
CA SER A 142 -5.53 31.86 -10.74
C SER A 142 -5.83 31.73 -12.24
N ILE A 143 -5.45 30.61 -12.88
CA ILE A 143 -5.99 30.30 -14.22
C ILE A 143 -7.50 30.15 -14.09
N ASP A 144 -8.28 30.87 -14.87
CA ASP A 144 -9.73 30.73 -14.83
C ASP A 144 -10.19 29.39 -15.41
N GLY A 145 -11.42 28.98 -15.07
CA GLY A 145 -11.98 27.71 -15.55
C GLY A 145 -11.91 27.57 -17.07
N PRO A 146 -12.36 28.56 -17.87
CA PRO A 146 -12.33 28.51 -19.32
C PRO A 146 -10.92 28.35 -19.93
N ALA A 147 -9.92 29.10 -19.43
CA ALA A 147 -8.55 28.97 -19.91
C ALA A 147 -7.98 27.58 -19.59
N LEU A 148 -8.30 27.04 -18.42
CA LEU A 148 -7.91 25.69 -18.05
C LEU A 148 -8.58 24.63 -18.94
N GLN A 149 -9.89 24.74 -19.21
CA GLN A 149 -10.57 23.86 -20.15
C GLN A 149 -9.93 23.88 -21.54
N LYS A 150 -9.61 25.07 -22.06
CA LYS A 150 -8.94 25.22 -23.35
C LYS A 150 -7.57 24.52 -23.36
N LEU A 151 -6.78 24.72 -22.31
CA LEU A 151 -5.47 24.08 -22.17
C LEU A 151 -5.58 22.54 -22.12
N LEU A 152 -6.52 21.99 -21.34
CA LEU A 152 -6.70 20.54 -21.25
C LEU A 152 -7.15 19.92 -22.58
N ARG A 153 -8.00 20.62 -23.34
CA ARG A 153 -8.41 20.20 -24.68
C ARG A 153 -7.21 20.17 -25.63
N LEU A 154 -6.40 21.22 -25.63
CA LEU A 154 -5.19 21.28 -26.44
C LEU A 154 -4.24 20.10 -26.14
N VAL A 155 -4.03 19.79 -24.86
CA VAL A 155 -3.23 18.63 -24.43
C VAL A 155 -3.81 17.31 -24.93
N LEU A 156 -5.13 17.15 -24.91
CA LEU A 156 -5.78 15.96 -25.47
C LEU A 156 -5.60 15.85 -26.98
N SER A 157 -5.72 16.98 -27.69
CA SER A 157 -5.49 17.03 -29.13
C SER A 157 -4.06 16.60 -29.46
N TRP A 158 -3.06 17.15 -28.76
CA TRP A 158 -1.65 16.78 -28.92
C TRP A 158 -1.38 15.30 -28.62
N ARG A 159 -2.00 14.75 -27.56
CA ARG A 159 -1.87 13.31 -27.25
C ARG A 159 -2.50 12.40 -28.29
N ALA A 160 -3.50 12.89 -29.03
CA ALA A 160 -4.06 12.15 -30.15
C ALA A 160 -3.16 12.24 -31.38
N MET A 161 -2.44 13.33 -31.62
CA MET A 161 -1.69 13.51 -32.86
C MET A 161 -0.61 12.43 -33.06
N PRO A 162 -0.44 11.90 -34.29
CA PRO A 162 0.76 11.12 -34.61
C PRO A 162 1.99 12.02 -34.51
N GLY A 163 3.16 11.42 -34.25
CA GLY A 163 4.36 12.17 -33.87
C GLY A 163 4.76 13.27 -34.85
N TRP A 164 4.74 12.99 -36.15
CA TRP A 164 5.04 13.97 -37.19
C TRP A 164 4.08 15.18 -37.18
N ALA A 165 2.79 14.97 -36.89
CA ALA A 165 1.80 16.04 -36.85
C ALA A 165 1.94 16.86 -35.57
N LEU A 166 2.27 16.20 -34.46
CA LEU A 166 2.61 16.87 -33.22
C LEU A 166 3.86 17.74 -33.40
N GLU A 167 4.92 17.23 -34.03
CA GLU A 167 6.11 18.03 -34.33
C GLU A 167 5.81 19.25 -35.23
N ALA A 168 4.96 19.09 -36.24
CA ALA A 168 4.55 20.18 -37.11
C ALA A 168 3.77 21.26 -36.32
N GLU A 169 2.83 20.85 -35.48
CA GLU A 169 2.08 21.76 -34.59
C GLU A 169 3.00 22.45 -33.59
N LEU A 170 3.93 21.73 -32.95
CA LEU A 170 4.90 22.31 -32.02
C LEU A 170 5.81 23.34 -32.72
N LYS A 171 6.28 23.04 -33.95
CA LYS A 171 7.04 23.99 -34.78
C LYS A 171 6.20 25.21 -35.15
N GLN A 172 4.93 25.02 -35.51
CA GLN A 172 4.03 26.12 -35.85
C GLN A 172 3.76 27.05 -34.66
N GLN A 173 3.75 26.51 -33.45
CA GLN A 173 3.54 27.26 -32.20
C GLN A 173 4.84 27.80 -31.57
N ASP A 174 5.98 27.65 -32.27
CA ASP A 174 7.32 28.04 -31.78
C ASP A 174 7.69 27.39 -30.41
N LEU A 175 7.27 26.14 -30.23
CA LEU A 175 7.56 25.35 -29.03
C LEU A 175 8.82 24.49 -29.27
N PRO A 176 9.82 24.54 -28.37
CA PRO A 176 11.07 23.80 -28.56
C PRO A 176 10.84 22.29 -28.46
N ILE A 177 11.32 21.58 -29.47
CA ILE A 177 11.38 20.11 -29.51
C ILE A 177 12.74 19.72 -28.93
N ASP A 178 12.76 18.83 -27.93
CA ASP A 178 13.99 18.30 -27.37
C ASP A 178 14.36 17.03 -28.13
N ASP A 179 15.51 17.05 -28.82
CA ASP A 179 15.98 15.96 -29.68
C ASP A 179 16.47 14.72 -28.91
N THR A 180 16.41 14.74 -27.56
CA THR A 180 16.92 13.65 -26.69
C THR A 180 15.90 12.58 -26.30
N ILE A 181 14.78 12.48 -27.01
CA ILE A 181 13.68 11.55 -26.66
C ILE A 181 13.92 10.18 -27.33
N ASP A 182 14.25 9.18 -26.51
CA ASP A 182 14.31 7.76 -26.92
C ASP A 182 12.95 7.25 -27.45
N GLU A 183 12.98 6.61 -28.62
CA GLU A 183 11.84 6.02 -29.33
C GLU A 183 11.20 4.79 -28.64
N VAL A 184 11.66 4.39 -27.46
CA VAL A 184 11.50 3.01 -26.95
C VAL A 184 10.04 2.60 -26.63
N GLU A 185 9.04 3.49 -26.63
CA GLU A 185 7.63 3.06 -26.39
C GLU A 185 6.54 3.73 -27.24
N GLY A 186 6.86 4.41 -28.35
CA GLY A 186 5.83 5.00 -29.21
C GLY A 186 4.91 6.03 -28.53
N ARG A 187 5.27 6.49 -27.32
CA ARG A 187 4.67 7.62 -26.61
C ARG A 187 5.69 8.75 -26.59
N LEU A 188 5.52 9.71 -27.50
CA LEU A 188 6.27 10.97 -27.45
C LEU A 188 6.13 11.59 -26.05
N ARG A 189 7.26 11.70 -25.34
CA ARG A 189 7.37 12.55 -24.15
C ARG A 189 7.33 14.00 -24.63
N ILE A 190 6.16 14.65 -24.57
CA ILE A 190 6.05 16.07 -24.93
C ILE A 190 6.94 16.87 -23.95
N PRO A 191 7.96 17.60 -24.44
CA PRO A 191 8.71 18.53 -23.60
C PRO A 191 7.77 19.67 -23.21
N TRP A 192 7.43 19.77 -21.93
CA TRP A 192 6.64 20.90 -21.43
C TRP A 192 7.50 22.17 -21.41
N ARG A 193 7.54 22.90 -22.52
CA ARG A 193 7.72 24.36 -22.47
C ARG A 193 6.42 25.00 -22.92
N LEU A 194 5.71 25.62 -21.98
CA LEU A 194 4.60 26.50 -22.30
C LEU A 194 5.15 27.79 -22.96
N PRO A 195 4.30 28.56 -23.67
CA PRO A 195 4.69 29.83 -24.26
C PRO A 195 5.42 30.72 -23.24
N SER A 196 6.45 31.41 -23.70
CA SER A 196 7.39 32.26 -22.95
C SER A 196 6.73 32.97 -21.74
N GLY A 197 6.84 32.33 -20.57
CA GLY A 197 6.24 32.82 -19.32
C GLY A 197 6.02 31.75 -18.25
N ALA A 198 5.77 30.49 -18.64
CA ALA A 198 5.63 29.39 -17.67
C ALA A 198 6.95 28.61 -17.50
N ARG A 199 7.55 28.72 -16.31
CA ARG A 199 8.74 27.94 -15.92
C ARG A 199 8.45 26.44 -16.04
N ALA A 200 9.37 25.70 -16.65
CA ALA A 200 9.42 24.24 -16.52
C ALA A 200 9.39 23.90 -15.02
N TYR A 201 8.51 22.97 -14.62
CA TYR A 201 8.47 22.52 -13.23
C TYR A 201 9.81 21.90 -12.91
N SER A 202 10.54 22.53 -12.00
CA SER A 202 11.74 21.92 -11.45
C SER A 202 11.34 20.63 -10.75
N ASN A 203 12.27 19.68 -10.61
CA ASN A 203 12.06 18.51 -9.78
C ASN A 203 11.58 18.92 -8.37
N GLY A 204 12.04 20.06 -7.85
CA GLY A 204 11.56 20.63 -6.58
C GLY A 204 10.06 20.94 -6.55
N ASP A 205 9.49 21.43 -7.65
CA ASP A 205 8.05 21.75 -7.71
C ASP A 205 7.19 20.48 -7.70
N ARG A 206 7.66 19.39 -8.34
CA ARG A 206 7.00 18.08 -8.31
C ARG A 206 7.11 17.42 -6.93
N MET A 207 8.29 17.50 -6.31
CA MET A 207 8.52 17.01 -4.95
C MET A 207 7.58 17.69 -3.95
N ALA A 208 7.35 19.01 -4.08
CA ALA A 208 6.40 19.73 -3.23
C ALA A 208 4.95 19.24 -3.40
N VAL A 209 4.53 18.88 -4.61
CA VAL A 209 3.20 18.31 -4.85
C VAL A 209 3.08 16.92 -4.23
N TRP A 210 4.10 16.06 -4.39
CA TRP A 210 4.09 14.72 -3.77
C TRP A 210 4.14 14.78 -2.24
N GLU A 211 4.90 15.72 -1.67
CA GLU A 211 4.90 16.02 -0.23
C GLU A 211 3.48 16.37 0.25
N ALA A 212 2.78 17.27 -0.46
CA ALA A 212 1.40 17.65 -0.11
C ALA A 212 0.39 16.49 -0.21
N ASN A 213 0.70 15.44 -0.97
CA ASN A 213 -0.11 14.22 -1.06
C ASN A 213 0.32 13.11 -0.06
N GLY A 214 1.28 13.41 0.81
CA GLY A 214 1.73 12.53 1.89
C GLY A 214 2.75 11.48 1.46
N PHE A 215 3.53 11.72 0.40
CA PHE A 215 4.63 10.83 0.00
C PHE A 215 5.96 11.11 0.70
N GLU A 216 6.01 12.12 1.58
CA GLU A 216 7.22 12.52 2.32
C GLU A 216 8.44 12.70 1.40
N ALA A 217 8.19 13.24 0.21
CA ALA A 217 9.17 13.41 -0.86
C ALA A 217 10.43 14.12 -0.38
N SER A 218 10.29 15.12 0.50
CA SER A 218 11.39 15.86 1.10
C SER A 218 12.31 14.99 1.98
N LYS A 219 11.77 13.95 2.63
CA LYS A 219 12.54 13.02 3.47
C LYS A 219 13.20 11.90 2.66
N ILE A 220 12.54 11.43 1.61
CA ILE A 220 13.13 10.48 0.66
C ILE A 220 14.27 11.18 -0.11
N ALA A 221 14.08 12.45 -0.44
CA ALA A 221 15.00 13.38 -1.11
C ALA A 221 15.41 13.00 -2.56
N ASP A 222 15.53 11.71 -2.87
CA ASP A 222 15.82 11.22 -4.22
C ASP A 222 14.57 11.26 -5.11
N PHE A 223 14.64 12.04 -6.19
CA PHE A 223 13.50 12.31 -7.06
C PHE A 223 12.98 11.06 -7.78
N ASP A 224 13.88 10.22 -8.29
CA ASP A 224 13.50 9.02 -9.03
C ASP A 224 12.89 7.96 -8.12
N THR A 225 13.38 7.85 -6.88
CA THR A 225 12.78 6.99 -5.86
C THR A 225 11.37 7.45 -5.51
N VAL A 226 11.15 8.75 -5.26
CA VAL A 226 9.78 9.27 -5.01
C VAL A 226 8.87 9.04 -6.21
N ARG A 227 9.38 9.23 -7.44
CA ARG A 227 8.63 8.94 -8.67
C ARG A 227 8.18 7.48 -8.70
N GLN A 228 9.08 6.54 -8.41
CA GLN A 228 8.76 5.11 -8.39
C GLN A 228 7.69 4.79 -7.33
N VAL A 229 7.83 5.32 -6.11
CA VAL A 229 6.82 5.14 -5.03
C VAL A 229 5.44 5.62 -5.46
N VAL A 230 5.37 6.77 -6.15
CA VAL A 230 4.11 7.31 -6.67
C VAL A 230 3.53 6.43 -7.78
N GLU A 231 4.37 5.94 -8.70
CA GLU A 231 3.96 5.01 -9.76
C GLU A 231 3.42 3.70 -9.17
N ASP A 232 4.12 3.11 -8.20
CA ASP A 232 3.71 1.90 -7.50
C ASP A 232 2.37 2.11 -6.77
N TYR A 233 2.19 3.26 -6.11
CA TYR A 233 0.91 3.60 -5.47
C TYR A 233 -0.22 3.75 -6.48
N CYS A 234 0.02 4.37 -7.65
CA CYS A 234 -0.96 4.46 -8.71
C CYS A 234 -1.35 3.07 -9.27
N GLU A 235 -0.45 2.08 -9.26
CA GLU A 235 -0.82 0.69 -9.60
C GLU A 235 -1.73 0.07 -8.53
N LEU A 236 -1.46 0.29 -7.24
CA LEU A 236 -2.35 -0.14 -6.15
C LEU A 236 -3.76 0.48 -6.28
N GLU A 237 -3.86 1.76 -6.65
CA GLU A 237 -5.15 2.42 -6.90
C GLU A 237 -5.94 1.79 -8.06
N ARG A 238 -5.27 1.11 -9.01
CA ARG A 238 -5.90 0.43 -10.15
C ARG A 238 -6.33 -1.00 -9.86
N MET A 239 -5.77 -1.64 -8.83
CA MET A 239 -6.13 -3.00 -8.42
C MET A 239 -7.57 -3.07 -7.95
N ASN A 240 -8.27 -4.18 -8.18
CA ASN A 240 -9.58 -4.42 -7.55
C ASN A 240 -9.43 -4.71 -6.05
N ASP A 241 -10.53 -4.79 -5.31
CA ASP A 241 -10.48 -4.94 -3.84
C ASP A 241 -9.85 -6.27 -3.40
N GLU A 242 -10.03 -7.36 -4.15
CA GLU A 242 -9.42 -8.66 -3.84
C GLU A 242 -7.90 -8.62 -4.04
N GLN A 243 -7.44 -8.07 -5.17
CA GLN A 243 -6.02 -7.88 -5.47
C GLN A 243 -5.35 -6.97 -4.45
N LEU A 244 -6.03 -5.89 -4.06
CA LEU A 244 -5.51 -4.94 -3.08
C LEU A 244 -5.37 -5.58 -1.69
N SER A 245 -6.36 -6.37 -1.26
CA SER A 245 -6.28 -7.16 -0.03
C SER A 245 -5.15 -8.20 -0.08
N GLN A 246 -4.93 -8.86 -1.22
CA GLN A 246 -3.82 -9.78 -1.41
C GLN A 246 -2.47 -9.07 -1.33
N ALA A 247 -2.31 -7.91 -1.97
CA ALA A 247 -1.10 -7.09 -1.89
C ALA A 247 -0.84 -6.66 -0.43
N TYR A 248 -1.86 -6.19 0.28
CA TYR A 248 -1.76 -5.86 1.71
C TYR A 248 -1.29 -7.03 2.58
N ALA A 249 -1.86 -8.22 2.35
CA ALA A 249 -1.49 -9.44 3.08
C ALA A 249 -0.05 -9.90 2.76
N ALA A 250 0.39 -9.76 1.51
CA ALA A 250 1.73 -10.12 1.07
C ALA A 250 2.82 -9.33 1.80
N GLU A 251 2.55 -8.06 2.13
CA GLU A 251 3.49 -7.21 2.90
C GLU A 251 3.54 -7.53 4.41
N GLY A 252 2.75 -8.50 4.89
CA GLY A 252 2.72 -8.87 6.31
C GLY A 252 2.15 -7.78 7.22
N LEU A 253 1.34 -6.88 6.65
CA LEU A 253 0.50 -5.93 7.37
C LEU A 253 -0.67 -6.70 8.02
N PRO A 254 -1.08 -6.37 9.26
CA PRO A 254 -2.05 -7.18 9.96
C PRO A 254 -3.45 -6.78 9.52
N GLU A 255 -4.26 -7.77 9.18
CA GLU A 255 -5.65 -7.58 8.78
C GLU A 255 -6.47 -7.08 9.98
N GLN A 256 -7.11 -5.91 9.85
CA GLN A 256 -8.08 -5.44 10.82
C GLN A 256 -9.50 -5.73 10.33
N ARG A 257 -10.39 -6.15 11.23
CA ARG A 257 -11.80 -6.34 10.88
C ARG A 257 -12.39 -5.02 10.39
N GLY A 258 -12.95 -5.04 9.19
CA GLY A 258 -13.67 -3.90 8.62
C GLY A 258 -12.81 -2.93 7.83
N MET A 259 -11.56 -3.27 7.47
CA MET A 259 -10.79 -2.45 6.53
C MET A 259 -11.47 -2.42 5.16
N GLY A 260 -11.84 -1.23 4.73
CA GLY A 260 -12.30 -0.98 3.37
C GLY A 260 -11.12 -0.76 2.41
N ARG A 261 -11.43 -0.60 1.13
CA ARG A 261 -10.44 -0.27 0.08
C ARG A 261 -9.55 0.92 0.46
N THR A 262 -10.15 1.98 0.99
CA THR A 262 -9.44 3.20 1.39
C THR A 262 -8.41 2.93 2.49
N ASP A 263 -8.74 2.08 3.47
CA ASP A 263 -7.83 1.75 4.56
C ASP A 263 -6.62 0.94 4.06
N HIS A 264 -6.85 0.01 3.13
CA HIS A 264 -5.77 -0.74 2.48
C HIS A 264 -4.85 0.19 1.68
N LEU A 265 -5.40 1.12 0.89
CA LEU A 265 -4.61 2.09 0.13
C LEU A 265 -3.78 3.00 1.04
N VAL A 266 -4.36 3.53 2.11
CA VAL A 266 -3.62 4.38 3.07
C VAL A 266 -2.48 3.59 3.71
N ALA A 267 -2.75 2.36 4.16
CA ALA A 267 -1.73 1.52 4.79
C ALA A 267 -0.60 1.11 3.85
N LEU A 268 -0.93 0.74 2.60
CA LEU A 268 0.07 0.39 1.61
C LEU A 268 0.89 1.62 1.17
N LYS A 269 0.27 2.80 1.07
CA LYS A 269 1.00 4.06 0.82
C LYS A 269 2.00 4.33 1.94
N ASP A 270 1.55 4.25 3.19
CA ASP A 270 2.40 4.47 4.36
C ASP A 270 3.55 3.46 4.41
N TRP A 271 3.30 2.21 4.01
CA TRP A 271 4.32 1.17 3.88
C TRP A 271 5.33 1.49 2.78
N LEU A 272 4.90 1.82 1.55
CA LEU A 272 5.78 2.17 0.43
C LEU A 272 6.69 3.36 0.78
N VAL A 273 6.10 4.42 1.34
CA VAL A 273 6.85 5.61 1.78
C VAL A 273 7.87 5.23 2.86
N SER A 274 7.45 4.46 3.87
CA SER A 274 8.34 4.03 4.96
C SER A 274 9.47 3.12 4.48
N HIS A 275 9.22 2.29 3.47
CA HIS A 275 10.22 1.39 2.90
C HIS A 275 11.36 2.18 2.23
N GLU A 276 11.00 3.24 1.50
CA GLU A 276 11.96 4.06 0.76
C GLU A 276 12.64 5.16 1.59
N LEU A 277 12.18 5.44 2.81
CA LEU A 277 12.88 6.37 3.70
C LEU A 277 14.34 5.95 3.94
N PRO A 278 15.30 6.90 3.95
CA PRO A 278 16.67 6.64 4.38
C PRO A 278 16.71 5.98 5.77
N LEU A 279 17.62 5.03 5.99
CA LEU A 279 17.65 4.21 7.22
C LEU A 279 17.75 5.04 8.51
N ASN A 280 18.45 6.18 8.48
CA ASN A 280 18.52 7.11 9.60
C ASN A 280 17.16 7.77 9.88
N GLU A 281 16.46 8.26 8.85
CA GLU A 281 15.12 8.84 9.00
C GLU A 281 14.12 7.81 9.49
N LEU A 282 14.15 6.60 8.92
CA LEU A 282 13.30 5.48 9.32
C LEU A 282 13.48 5.12 10.81
N ARG A 283 14.72 5.08 11.30
CA ARG A 283 15.05 4.87 12.72
C ARG A 283 14.56 6.01 13.60
N ASN A 284 14.78 7.25 13.18
CA ASN A 284 14.37 8.44 13.93
C ASN A 284 12.85 8.51 14.07
N GLU A 285 12.10 8.20 13.00
CA GLU A 285 10.64 8.13 13.04
C GLU A 285 10.13 7.01 13.91
N TYR A 286 10.70 5.83 13.79
CA TYR A 286 10.30 4.72 14.65
C TYR A 286 10.56 5.02 16.13
N LEU A 287 11.70 5.63 16.48
CA LEU A 287 12.01 6.04 17.85
C LEU A 287 11.10 7.16 18.36
N ARG A 288 10.73 8.12 17.50
CA ARG A 288 9.77 9.19 17.84
C ARG A 288 8.40 8.60 18.18
N SER A 289 7.94 7.65 17.37
CA SER A 289 6.64 7.01 17.58
C SER A 289 6.67 5.90 18.64
N ASN A 290 7.85 5.39 18.99
CA ASN A 290 8.04 4.38 20.03
C ASN A 290 9.32 4.63 20.88
N PRO A 291 9.29 5.60 21.82
CA PRO A 291 10.45 5.99 22.60
C PRO A 291 11.07 4.87 23.46
N HIS A 292 10.27 3.86 23.80
CA HIS A 292 10.72 2.72 24.61
C HIS A 292 11.57 1.72 23.84
N ALA A 293 11.64 1.81 22.50
CA ALA A 293 12.40 0.90 21.65
C ALA A 293 13.90 1.25 21.49
N ALA A 294 14.38 2.33 22.12
CA ALA A 294 15.75 2.83 21.96
C ALA A 294 16.86 1.75 22.10
N GLY A 295 16.65 0.73 22.93
CA GLY A 295 17.62 -0.34 23.14
C GLY A 295 17.66 -1.45 22.08
N SER A 296 16.70 -1.53 21.15
CA SER A 296 16.58 -2.65 20.20
C SER A 296 16.57 -2.24 18.71
N VAL A 297 16.52 -0.95 18.39
CA VAL A 297 16.39 -0.48 16.99
C VAL A 297 17.66 -0.67 16.15
N GLY A 298 18.85 -0.69 16.79
CA GLY A 298 20.13 -0.77 16.07
C GLY A 298 20.34 -2.06 15.27
N GLU A 299 19.72 -3.17 15.70
CA GLU A 299 19.89 -4.50 15.10
C GLU A 299 18.82 -4.85 14.04
N LEU A 300 17.80 -4.00 13.82
CA LEU A 300 16.70 -4.30 12.91
C LEU A 300 17.09 -4.05 11.45
N HIS A 301 16.68 -4.97 10.56
CA HIS A 301 16.77 -4.78 9.10
C HIS A 301 15.81 -3.68 8.63
N ARG A 302 16.08 -3.08 7.46
CA ARG A 302 15.27 -1.99 6.88
C ARG A 302 13.80 -2.38 6.79
N ASP A 303 13.51 -3.52 6.18
CA ASP A 303 12.14 -3.99 5.92
C ASP A 303 11.38 -4.25 7.23
N GLU A 304 12.07 -4.81 8.24
CA GLU A 304 11.47 -5.02 9.55
C GLU A 304 11.14 -3.69 10.24
N LEU A 305 12.03 -2.70 10.12
CA LEU A 305 11.81 -1.37 10.69
C LEU A 305 10.69 -0.61 9.96
N ALA A 306 10.65 -0.68 8.62
CA ALA A 306 9.61 -0.09 7.80
C ALA A 306 8.24 -0.70 8.11
N LEU A 307 8.15 -2.03 8.19
CA LEU A 307 6.93 -2.73 8.55
C LEU A 307 6.45 -2.36 9.96
N ARG A 308 7.38 -2.22 10.91
CA ARG A 308 7.04 -1.79 12.29
C ARG A 308 6.59 -0.34 12.33
N LEU A 309 7.22 0.56 11.58
CA LEU A 309 6.80 1.96 11.52
C LEU A 309 5.41 2.08 10.89
N ALA A 310 5.15 1.39 9.77
CA ALA A 310 3.84 1.34 9.12
C ALA A 310 2.76 0.85 10.10
N LYS A 311 3.02 -0.22 10.87
CA LYS A 311 2.12 -0.70 11.92
C LYS A 311 1.83 0.38 12.97
N VAL A 312 2.87 1.07 13.46
CA VAL A 312 2.69 2.14 14.46
C VAL A 312 1.85 3.30 13.92
N ARG A 313 2.06 3.71 12.66
CA ARG A 313 1.29 4.78 11.99
C ARG A 313 -0.19 4.42 11.84
N LEU A 314 -0.49 3.15 11.59
CA LEU A 314 -1.84 2.59 11.53
C LEU A 314 -2.49 2.40 12.92
N GLY A 315 -1.85 2.85 14.00
CA GLY A 315 -2.35 2.66 15.37
C GLY A 315 -2.33 1.21 15.83
N LEU A 316 -1.68 0.31 15.08
CA LEU A 316 -1.49 -1.07 15.47
C LEU A 316 -0.37 -1.11 16.51
N ALA A 317 -0.72 -1.42 17.75
CA ALA A 317 0.26 -1.60 18.81
C ALA A 317 1.38 -2.53 18.31
N PRO A 318 2.67 -2.13 18.39
CA PRO A 318 3.76 -2.93 17.87
C PRO A 318 3.70 -4.29 18.54
N GLY A 319 3.38 -5.30 17.73
CA GLY A 319 3.32 -6.67 18.20
C GLY A 319 4.68 -7.02 18.83
N PRO A 320 4.68 -7.77 19.94
CA PRO A 320 5.91 -8.25 20.54
C PRO A 320 6.73 -9.03 19.51
N THR A 321 8.01 -8.72 19.44
CA THR A 321 8.97 -9.36 18.53
C THR A 321 8.95 -10.89 18.71
N ARG A 322 9.40 -11.66 17.71
CA ARG A 322 9.51 -13.14 17.81
C ARG A 322 10.30 -13.59 19.05
N ARG A 323 11.28 -12.78 19.49
CA ARG A 323 12.08 -12.97 20.71
C ARG A 323 11.29 -12.64 22.00
N GLU A 324 10.33 -11.71 21.95
CA GLU A 324 9.42 -11.38 23.06
C GLU A 324 8.24 -12.35 23.18
N LYS A 325 7.72 -12.88 22.07
CA LYS A 325 6.65 -13.91 22.07
C LYS A 325 7.06 -15.17 22.83
N ALA A 326 8.33 -15.58 22.76
CA ALA A 326 8.86 -16.73 23.49
C ALA A 326 8.79 -16.58 25.03
N GLY A 327 8.54 -15.38 25.56
CA GLY A 327 8.43 -15.12 27.01
C GLY A 327 7.07 -14.59 27.46
N GLN A 328 6.05 -14.54 26.59
CA GLN A 328 4.79 -13.85 26.89
C GLN A 328 3.68 -14.70 27.51
N GLY A 329 3.85 -16.01 27.59
CA GLY A 329 2.97 -16.89 28.39
C GLY A 329 3.56 -17.32 29.73
N LEU A 330 4.84 -17.03 29.99
CA LEU A 330 5.52 -17.52 31.18
C LEU A 330 5.15 -16.61 32.36
N VAL A 331 4.31 -17.09 33.26
CA VAL A 331 4.01 -16.44 34.54
C VAL A 331 4.49 -17.30 35.69
N HIS A 332 5.21 -16.71 36.64
CA HIS A 332 5.64 -17.38 37.86
C HIS A 332 4.61 -17.12 38.97
N MET A 333 3.70 -18.08 39.15
CA MET A 333 2.71 -18.05 40.23
C MET A 333 3.39 -18.09 41.61
N GLY A 334 2.83 -17.38 42.60
CA GLY A 334 3.38 -17.32 43.96
C GLY A 334 4.57 -16.37 44.14
N HIS A 335 4.95 -15.61 43.09
CA HIS A 335 6.06 -14.66 43.16
C HIS A 335 5.59 -13.24 42.80
N ILE A 336 5.96 -12.27 43.64
CA ILE A 336 5.68 -10.84 43.48
C ILE A 336 7.00 -10.14 43.14
N CYS A 337 6.99 -9.18 42.21
CA CYS A 337 8.18 -8.34 41.99
C CYS A 337 8.35 -7.35 43.15
N ASP A 338 9.39 -7.49 43.97
CA ASP A 338 9.64 -6.62 45.15
C ASP A 338 9.81 -5.14 44.81
N SER A 339 10.14 -4.81 43.55
CA SER A 339 10.31 -3.43 43.12
C SER A 339 9.03 -2.75 42.65
N CYS A 340 8.15 -3.46 41.95
CA CYS A 340 6.97 -2.85 41.32
C CYS A 340 5.64 -3.50 41.75
N GLY A 341 5.67 -4.50 42.63
CA GLY A 341 4.50 -5.18 43.15
C GLY A 341 3.75 -6.08 42.16
N ARG A 342 4.24 -6.29 40.93
CA ARG A 342 3.55 -7.14 39.94
C ARG A 342 3.41 -8.59 40.39
N TYR A 343 2.19 -9.13 40.27
CA TYR A 343 1.79 -10.50 40.58
C TYR A 343 0.68 -10.99 39.62
N PRO A 344 0.73 -12.23 39.10
CA PRO A 344 1.89 -13.14 39.10
C PRO A 344 3.04 -12.56 38.27
N LEU A 345 4.28 -12.98 38.55
CA LEU A 345 5.48 -12.40 37.94
C LEU A 345 5.59 -12.76 36.45
N PRO A 346 5.46 -11.80 35.50
CA PRO A 346 5.42 -12.13 34.06
C PRO A 346 6.81 -12.17 33.43
N GLY A 347 7.01 -13.13 32.53
CA GLY A 347 8.28 -13.41 31.87
C GLY A 347 9.30 -14.04 32.82
N PRO A 348 10.61 -13.89 32.55
CA PRO A 348 11.63 -14.45 33.42
C PRO A 348 11.64 -13.82 34.81
N ARG A 349 11.78 -14.68 35.82
CA ARG A 349 11.97 -14.31 37.24
C ARG A 349 13.47 -14.21 37.58
N PHE A 350 13.85 -13.10 38.22
CA PHE A 350 15.21 -12.84 38.68
C PHE A 350 15.23 -12.83 40.21
N THR A 351 15.70 -13.92 40.82
CA THR A 351 15.74 -14.07 42.29
C THR A 351 17.13 -13.73 42.81
N CYS A 352 17.23 -12.97 43.90
CA CYS A 352 18.51 -12.72 44.57
C CYS A 352 19.06 -14.02 45.16
N GLY A 353 20.33 -14.35 44.92
CA GLY A 353 20.96 -15.56 45.46
C GLY A 353 21.25 -15.52 46.96
N VAL A 354 21.15 -14.34 47.59
CA VAL A 354 21.51 -14.12 49.00
C VAL A 354 20.32 -13.60 49.81
N CYS A 355 19.56 -12.62 49.27
CA CYS A 355 18.40 -12.07 49.94
C CYS A 355 17.19 -13.00 49.75
N ARG A 356 16.68 -13.55 50.86
CA ARG A 356 15.51 -14.46 50.86
C ARG A 356 14.28 -13.73 50.35
N GLU A 357 13.52 -14.39 49.47
CA GLU A 357 12.26 -13.88 48.92
C GLU A 357 12.40 -12.51 48.26
N PHE A 358 13.49 -12.29 47.53
CA PHE A 358 13.67 -11.10 46.72
C PHE A 358 13.67 -11.45 45.23
N ASP A 359 12.59 -11.10 44.56
CA ASP A 359 12.26 -11.42 43.18
C ASP A 359 12.03 -10.14 42.36
N LEU A 360 12.65 -10.07 41.19
CA LEU A 360 12.46 -8.97 40.24
C LEU A 360 11.89 -9.48 38.91
N CYS A 361 11.02 -8.69 38.30
CA CYS A 361 10.54 -8.93 36.95
C CYS A 361 11.55 -8.48 35.88
N LYS A 362 11.37 -8.93 34.64
CA LYS A 362 12.22 -8.56 33.50
C LYS A 362 12.40 -7.06 33.28
N TYR A 363 11.46 -6.24 33.74
CA TYR A 363 11.51 -4.78 33.60
C TYR A 363 12.23 -4.09 34.76
N CYS A 364 12.15 -4.63 35.98
CA CYS A 364 12.82 -4.06 37.15
C CYS A 364 14.26 -4.53 37.29
N PHE A 365 14.57 -5.74 36.83
CA PHE A 365 15.91 -6.31 36.93
C PHE A 365 17.02 -5.42 36.33
N PRO A 366 16.90 -4.87 35.10
CA PRO A 366 17.94 -4.01 34.54
C PRO A 366 18.18 -2.73 35.35
N ARG A 367 17.14 -2.19 36.00
CA ARG A 367 17.21 -0.96 36.81
C ARG A 367 17.85 -1.20 38.18
N LEU A 368 17.73 -2.42 38.70
CA LEU A 368 18.12 -2.79 40.06
C LEU A 368 19.26 -3.81 40.11
N ARG A 369 19.92 -4.07 38.98
CA ARG A 369 21.09 -4.94 38.92
C ARG A 369 22.17 -4.38 39.86
N GLY A 370 22.49 -5.14 40.91
CA GLY A 370 23.44 -4.74 41.95
C GLY A 370 22.89 -3.81 43.05
N LYS A 371 21.57 -3.55 43.09
CA LYS A 371 20.92 -2.73 44.12
C LYS A 371 19.66 -3.42 44.63
N CYS A 372 19.78 -4.23 45.67
CA CYS A 372 18.62 -4.79 46.35
C CYS A 372 18.20 -3.84 47.48
N MET A 373 17.05 -3.19 47.29
CA MET A 373 16.52 -2.17 48.20
C MET A 373 15.43 -2.74 49.10
N ARG A 374 15.75 -3.69 49.99
CA ARG A 374 14.86 -3.92 51.15
C ARG A 374 15.07 -2.76 52.13
N ARG A 375 13.96 -2.24 52.66
CA ARG A 375 13.86 -0.99 53.41
C ARG A 375 14.67 -0.92 54.71
N GLU A 376 15.34 -1.99 55.15
CA GLU A 376 16.23 -1.97 56.31
C GLU A 376 17.46 -2.88 56.04
N ASN A 377 18.60 -2.27 55.73
CA ASN A 377 19.99 -2.75 55.95
C ASN A 377 20.48 -4.18 55.59
N ILE A 378 19.79 -4.99 54.78
CA ILE A 378 20.22 -6.39 54.56
C ILE A 378 20.51 -6.74 53.09
N CYS A 379 21.18 -5.91 52.29
CA CYS A 379 21.67 -6.39 51.00
C CYS A 379 22.84 -5.56 50.45
N LYS A 380 24.03 -6.16 50.31
CA LYS A 380 25.22 -5.50 49.76
C LYS A 380 25.19 -5.48 48.21
N PRO A 381 25.85 -4.52 47.54
CA PRO A 381 25.94 -4.49 46.07
C PRO A 381 26.54 -5.75 45.42
N SER A 382 27.20 -6.59 46.21
CA SER A 382 27.84 -7.84 45.78
C SER A 382 26.85 -8.98 45.48
N HIS A 383 25.57 -8.82 45.76
CA HIS A 383 24.61 -9.90 45.60
C HIS A 383 24.33 -10.17 44.12
N ARG A 384 24.49 -11.43 43.71
CA ARG A 384 24.18 -11.90 42.35
C ARG A 384 22.72 -12.34 42.26
N PHE A 385 22.09 -12.07 41.13
CA PHE A 385 20.76 -12.58 40.81
C PHE A 385 20.89 -13.85 39.98
N CYS A 386 20.13 -14.88 40.37
CA CYS A 386 20.02 -16.13 39.63
C CYS A 386 18.82 -16.06 38.69
N PHE A 387 19.05 -16.43 37.44
CA PHE A 387 18.02 -16.53 36.42
C PHE A 387 17.36 -17.91 36.50
N ARG A 388 16.07 -17.97 36.83
CA ARG A 388 15.30 -19.22 36.80
C ARG A 388 14.27 -19.18 35.67
N ARG A 389 14.45 -20.02 34.65
CA ARG A 389 13.36 -20.41 33.74
C ARG A 389 12.59 -21.53 34.40
N ILE A 390 11.30 -21.34 34.62
CA ILE A 390 10.37 -22.42 34.98
C ILE A 390 9.35 -22.44 33.85
N TYR A 391 9.15 -23.61 33.23
CA TYR A 391 8.10 -23.83 32.24
C TYR A 391 6.75 -23.99 32.94
N THR A 392 5.67 -23.59 32.28
CA THR A 392 4.30 -23.56 32.84
C THR A 392 3.82 -24.93 33.33
N SER A 393 2.79 -24.92 34.17
CA SER A 393 2.21 -26.03 34.94
C SER A 393 1.49 -27.13 34.14
N GLU A 394 1.81 -27.33 32.86
CA GLU A 394 1.27 -28.45 32.08
C GLU A 394 2.33 -29.56 31.93
N GLY A 395 2.41 -30.39 32.96
CA GLY A 395 2.45 -31.85 32.82
C GLY A 395 3.63 -32.58 32.16
N VAL A 396 4.70 -31.94 31.68
CA VAL A 396 5.86 -32.68 31.12
C VAL A 396 7.16 -32.29 31.81
N PHE A 397 7.64 -33.15 32.71
CA PHE A 397 8.93 -33.00 33.39
C PHE A 397 10.06 -33.52 32.49
N SER A 398 10.87 -32.63 31.91
CA SER A 398 12.14 -32.99 31.27
C SER A 398 13.29 -32.97 32.28
N ALA A 399 13.94 -34.14 32.44
CA ALA A 399 15.29 -34.47 32.90
C ALA A 399 16.01 -33.62 34.00
N CYS A 400 16.62 -34.35 34.94
CA CYS A 400 17.50 -33.86 36.00
C CYS A 400 18.76 -33.13 35.46
N VAL A 401 19.05 -31.94 35.99
CA VAL A 401 20.20 -31.08 35.60
C VAL A 401 21.56 -31.75 35.88
N THR A 402 21.63 -32.74 36.77
CA THR A 402 22.89 -33.39 37.14
C THR A 402 23.37 -34.42 36.10
N CYS A 403 22.47 -34.94 35.25
CA CYS A 403 22.81 -36.07 34.35
C CYS A 403 23.38 -35.65 32.99
N HIS A 404 23.34 -34.36 32.61
CA HIS A 404 23.71 -33.92 31.24
C HIS A 404 24.84 -32.88 31.16
N VAL A 405 25.57 -32.60 32.25
CA VAL A 405 26.67 -31.61 32.20
C VAL A 405 27.94 -32.14 31.54
N TYR A 406 28.07 -33.45 31.31
CA TYR A 406 29.16 -33.98 30.46
C TYR A 406 28.58 -34.98 29.47
N GLY A 407 28.54 -34.60 28.19
CA GLY A 407 28.02 -35.43 27.11
C GLY A 407 28.76 -36.77 27.01
N ARG A 408 28.21 -37.80 27.63
CA ARG A 408 28.55 -39.19 27.35
C ARG A 408 27.33 -39.90 26.80
N ASP A 409 27.62 -40.71 25.79
CA ASP A 409 26.69 -41.58 25.09
C ASP A 409 26.06 -42.59 26.07
N PRO A 410 24.73 -42.71 26.16
CA PRO A 410 24.07 -43.69 27.02
C PRO A 410 24.43 -45.16 26.73
N ALA A 411 25.13 -45.45 25.64
CA ALA A 411 25.60 -46.80 25.30
C ALA A 411 26.84 -47.30 26.08
N SER A 412 27.49 -46.47 26.92
CA SER A 412 28.82 -46.81 27.48
C SER A 412 28.83 -47.65 28.76
N GLY A 413 27.72 -48.23 29.21
CA GLY A 413 27.70 -49.28 30.26
C GLY A 413 28.07 -48.89 31.70
N ASP A 414 28.76 -47.78 31.93
CA ASP A 414 29.20 -47.34 33.25
C ASP A 414 28.26 -46.25 33.83
N GLY A 415 27.12 -46.68 34.40
CA GLY A 415 26.08 -45.81 34.92
C GLY A 415 26.20 -45.49 36.41
N ASN A 416 26.67 -44.28 36.76
CA ASN A 416 26.40 -43.70 38.08
C ASN A 416 24.96 -43.21 38.14
N HIS A 417 24.05 -44.02 38.66
CA HIS A 417 22.65 -43.65 38.89
C HIS A 417 22.47 -43.08 40.30
N CYS A 418 21.66 -42.02 40.44
CA CYS A 418 21.45 -41.38 41.75
C CYS A 418 20.68 -42.26 42.76
N CYS A 419 20.00 -43.32 42.30
CA CYS A 419 19.43 -44.38 43.13
C CYS A 419 19.11 -45.64 42.30
N GLU A 420 18.83 -46.76 42.97
CA GLU A 420 18.51 -48.04 42.33
C GLU A 420 17.29 -47.98 41.41
N VAL A 421 16.27 -47.19 41.78
CA VAL A 421 15.05 -47.03 40.95
C VAL A 421 15.37 -46.37 39.60
N CYS A 422 16.33 -45.44 39.56
CA CYS A 422 16.77 -44.80 38.31
C CYS A 422 17.73 -45.66 37.49
N ARG A 423 18.39 -46.64 38.11
CA ARG A 423 19.17 -47.67 37.39
C ARG A 423 18.22 -48.61 36.65
N ASP A 424 17.14 -49.00 37.30
CA ASP A 424 16.22 -50.01 36.76
C ASP A 424 15.19 -49.41 35.78
N ASN A 425 14.93 -48.10 35.84
CA ASN A 425 14.01 -47.39 34.94
C ASN A 425 14.55 -46.01 34.49
N PRO A 426 15.53 -45.98 33.56
CA PRO A 426 16.10 -44.72 33.07
C PRO A 426 15.02 -43.88 32.36
N GLY A 427 14.81 -42.64 32.84
CA GLY A 427 13.86 -41.69 32.26
C GLY A 427 12.54 -41.51 33.02
N GLN A 428 12.26 -42.30 34.07
CA GLN A 428 11.04 -42.16 34.88
C GLN A 428 11.37 -41.69 36.31
N HIS A 429 11.29 -40.38 36.56
CA HIS A 429 11.46 -39.82 37.90
C HIS A 429 10.12 -39.76 38.65
N THR A 430 10.01 -40.48 39.75
CA THR A 430 8.86 -40.37 40.68
C THR A 430 9.11 -39.30 41.74
N LEU A 431 8.05 -38.82 42.41
CA LEU A 431 8.13 -37.90 43.57
C LEU A 431 9.05 -38.39 44.69
N PHE A 432 9.34 -39.70 44.74
CA PHE A 432 10.22 -40.33 45.71
C PHE A 432 11.69 -39.86 45.60
N CYS A 433 12.17 -39.55 44.38
CA CYS A 433 13.53 -39.03 44.15
C CYS A 433 13.77 -37.66 44.81
N ARG A 434 12.70 -36.90 45.06
CA ARG A 434 12.76 -35.56 45.67
C ARG A 434 13.06 -35.60 47.18
N ARG A 435 12.69 -36.68 47.89
CA ARG A 435 12.87 -36.79 49.35
C ARG A 435 14.31 -37.12 49.75
N ARG A 436 15.07 -37.84 48.92
CA ARG A 436 16.51 -38.10 49.16
C ARG A 436 17.37 -36.86 48.91
N ASN A 437 17.08 -36.05 47.88
CA ASN A 437 17.83 -34.81 47.62
C ASN A 437 17.49 -33.65 48.58
N SER A 438 16.53 -33.83 49.49
CA SER A 438 16.16 -32.81 50.49
C SER A 438 16.73 -33.06 51.89
N ARG A 439 17.51 -34.13 52.08
CA ARG A 439 18.24 -34.40 53.32
C ARG A 439 19.71 -34.63 53.02
N GLU A 440 20.54 -33.89 53.76
CA GLU A 440 22.02 -33.91 53.84
C GLU A 440 22.70 -33.09 52.71
N ASP A 441 23.51 -32.05 52.98
CA ASP A 441 24.53 -31.92 54.02
C ASP A 441 24.58 -30.56 54.74
N VAL A 442 24.44 -30.62 56.06
CA VAL A 442 25.27 -29.85 56.99
C VAL A 442 26.53 -30.69 57.17
N VAL A 443 27.66 -30.24 56.64
CA VAL A 443 28.98 -30.68 57.12
C VAL A 443 29.72 -29.45 57.58
N ALA A 444 29.98 -29.43 58.89
CA ALA A 444 30.91 -28.54 59.54
C ALA A 444 32.35 -29.02 59.28
N ALA A 445 33.17 -28.13 58.71
CA ALA A 445 34.58 -27.85 59.03
C ALA A 445 35.06 -26.77 58.05
#